data_AF-A0A3J4MR79-F1
#
_entry.id   AF-A0A3J4MR79-F1
#
_cell.length_a   1.000
_cell.length_b   1.000
_cell.length_c   1.000
_cell.angle_alpha   90.00
_cell.angle_beta   90.00
_cell.angle_gamma   90.00
#
_symmetry.space_group_name_H-M   'P 1'
#
loop_
_entity.id
_entity.type
_entity.pdbx_description
1 polymer ?
#
loop_
_entity_poly.entity_id
_entity_poly.type
_entity_poly.pdbx_seq_one_letter_code
_entity_poly.pdbx_strand_id
1 'polypeptide(L)' 'DRFSREHYLIIVKVKAKYITRGSVSESGWVMPHTAPVEPVGIIDRTYGHAENIGQANASK' A
#
# COMPACT_ATOMS: atom_id res chain seq x y z
N ASP A 1 8.55 4.28 -2.75
CA ASP A 1 8.41 5.73 -2.94
C ASP A 1 7.46 6.10 -4.10
N ARG A 2 7.64 5.53 -5.30
CA ARG A 2 6.84 5.90 -6.49
C ARG A 2 5.32 5.73 -6.34
N PHE A 3 4.85 4.64 -5.75
CA PHE A 3 3.41 4.33 -5.66
C PHE A 3 2.61 5.29 -4.76
N SER A 4 3.24 5.95 -3.80
CA SER A 4 2.54 6.88 -2.91
C SER A 4 2.84 8.35 -3.21
N ARG A 5 3.56 8.65 -4.30
CA ARG A 5 3.74 10.04 -4.74
C ARG A 5 2.39 10.57 -5.24
N GLU A 6 1.94 11.73 -4.77
CA GLU A 6 0.63 12.32 -5.08
C GLU A 6 -0.57 11.53 -4.51
N HIS A 7 -0.33 10.61 -3.57
CA HIS A 7 -1.33 9.78 -2.88
C HIS A 7 -1.02 9.69 -1.36
N TYR A 8 -1.83 8.97 -0.59
CA TYR A 8 -1.43 8.60 0.78
C TYR A 8 -0.41 7.44 0.78
N LEU A 9 0.56 7.52 1.68
CA LEU A 9 1.40 6.38 2.06
C LEU A 9 0.89 5.79 3.37
N ILE A 10 0.50 4.51 3.33
CA ILE A 10 0.10 3.76 4.51
C ILE A 10 1.25 2.87 4.96
N ILE A 11 1.61 2.95 6.24
CA ILE A 11 2.60 2.08 6.86
C ILE A 11 1.87 1.18 7.85
N VAL A 12 2.04 -0.13 7.68
CA VAL A 12 1.42 -1.14 8.53
C VAL A 12 2.45 -2.10 9.07
N LYS A 13 2.16 -2.67 10.24
CA LYS A 13 2.86 -3.82 10.79
C LYS A 13 1.95 -5.04 10.68
N VAL A 14 2.49 -6.13 10.15
CA VAL A 14 1.75 -7.37 9.89
C VAL A 14 2.61 -8.57 10.29
N LYS A 15 1.98 -9.65 10.74
CA LYS A 15 2.71 -10.90 11.03
C LYS A 15 3.14 -11.56 9.71
N ALA A 16 4.37 -12.07 9.67
CA ALA A 16 4.93 -12.71 8.47
C ALA A 16 4.07 -13.86 7.91
N LYS A 17 3.35 -14.59 8.78
CA LYS A 17 2.44 -15.67 8.35
C LYS A 17 1.26 -15.24 7.46
N TYR A 18 1.00 -13.93 7.34
CA TYR A 18 -0.07 -13.39 6.52
C TYR A 18 0.41 -12.83 5.18
N ILE A 19 1.72 -12.82 4.92
CA ILE A 19 2.29 -12.34 3.67
C ILE A 19 2.91 -13.48 2.88
N THR A 20 2.78 -13.42 1.55
CA THR A 20 3.55 -14.23 0.62
C THR A 20 4.28 -13.32 -0.36
N ARG A 21 5.37 -13.80 -0.96
CA ARG A 21 6.08 -13.03 -1.98
C ARG A 21 5.15 -12.81 -3.16
N GLY A 22 5.07 -11.57 -3.63
CA GLY A 22 4.32 -11.23 -4.84
C GLY A 22 4.89 -11.92 -6.08
N SER A 23 4.09 -11.99 -7.12
CA SER A 23 4.48 -12.53 -8.42
C SER A 23 5.53 -11.66 -9.13
N VAL A 24 5.95 -12.07 -10.33
CA VAL A 24 6.88 -11.26 -11.15
C VAL A 24 6.26 -9.94 -11.63
N SER A 25 4.92 -9.87 -11.77
CA SER A 25 4.21 -8.62 -12.04
C SER A 25 3.93 -7.82 -10.77
N GLU A 26 3.74 -8.50 -9.64
CA GLU A 26 3.47 -7.86 -8.35
C GLU A 26 4.76 -7.72 -7.53
N SER A 27 5.42 -6.57 -7.62
CA SER A 27 6.59 -6.30 -6.78
C SER A 27 6.20 -6.22 -5.30
N GLY A 28 6.88 -7.01 -4.45
CA GLY A 28 6.79 -6.90 -2.99
C GLY A 28 6.16 -8.12 -2.32
N TRP A 29 5.29 -7.88 -1.34
CA TRP A 29 4.59 -8.88 -0.56
C TRP A 29 3.08 -8.70 -0.74
N VAL A 30 2.35 -9.80 -0.88
CA VAL A 30 0.89 -9.83 -1.00
C VAL A 30 0.31 -10.41 0.29
N MET A 31 -0.81 -9.84 0.74
CA MET A 31 -1.59 -10.34 1.88
C MET A 31 -3.08 -10.38 1.55
N PRO A 32 -3.86 -11.29 2.16
CA PRO A 32 -5.32 -11.23 2.10
C PRO A 32 -5.84 -9.90 2.62
N HIS A 33 -6.88 -9.35 2.00
CA HIS A 33 -7.52 -8.10 2.45
C HIS A 33 -8.14 -8.20 3.86
N THR A 34 -8.39 -9.42 4.35
CA THR A 34 -8.88 -9.71 5.70
C THR A 34 -7.76 -9.92 6.72
N ALA A 35 -6.48 -9.85 6.32
CA ALA A 35 -5.36 -10.04 7.23
C ALA A 35 -5.34 -8.94 8.30
N PRO A 36 -5.17 -9.29 9.60
CA PRO A 36 -5.08 -8.29 10.64
C PRO A 36 -3.77 -7.52 10.53
N VAL A 37 -3.86 -6.19 10.52
CA VAL A 37 -2.72 -5.28 10.49
C VAL A 37 -2.80 -4.28 11.64
N GLU A 38 -1.64 -3.85 12.12
CA GLU A 38 -1.49 -2.74 13.06
C GLU A 38 -1.09 -1.49 12.24
N PRO A 39 -1.95 -0.45 12.16
CA PRO A 39 -1.58 0.80 11.49
C PRO A 39 -0.44 1.48 12.26
N VAL A 40 0.65 1.78 11.57
CA VAL A 40 1.81 2.48 12.16
C VAL A 40 1.76 3.97 11.84
N GLY A 41 1.31 4.31 10.64
CA GLY A 41 1.21 5.70 10.24
C GLY A 41 0.57 5.88 8.88
N ILE A 42 0.07 7.10 8.68
CA ILE A 42 -0.46 7.60 7.42
C ILE A 42 0.32 8.87 7.11
N ILE A 43 0.93 8.92 5.93
CA ILE A 43 1.65 10.11 5.46
C ILE A 43 0.87 10.65 4.26
N ASP A 44 0.39 11.88 4.39
CA ASP A 44 -0.20 12.63 3.29
C ASP A 44 0.91 13.09 2.34
N ARG A 45 0.83 12.60 1.09
CA ARG A 45 1.70 13.04 -0.01
C ARG A 45 0.89 13.53 -1.21
N THR A 46 -0.34 13.98 -0.98
CA THR A 46 -1.23 14.58 -1.99
C THR A 46 -0.83 16.00 -2.37
N TYR A 47 0.06 16.63 -1.57
CA TYR A 47 0.48 18.01 -1.74
C TYR A 47 -0.67 19.03 -1.68
N GLY A 48 -1.76 18.70 -0.96
CA GLY A 48 -2.94 19.56 -0.83
C GLY A 48 -3.95 19.44 -1.98
N HIS A 49 -3.73 18.50 -2.90
CA HIS A 49 -4.70 18.17 -3.95
C HIS A 49 -5.66 17.06 -3.50
N ALA A 50 -6.80 16.92 -4.19
CA ALA A 50 -7.67 15.77 -3.99
C ALA A 50 -6.94 14.47 -4.40
N GLU A 51 -7.08 13.41 -3.62
CA GLU A 51 -6.46 12.12 -3.94
C GLU A 51 -7.05 11.55 -5.25
N ASN A 52 -6.16 11.17 -6.16
CA ASN A 52 -6.57 10.50 -7.39
C ASN A 52 -6.89 9.02 -7.11
N ILE A 53 -8.15 8.74 -6.78
CA ILE A 53 -8.67 7.38 -6.54
C ILE A 53 -9.10 6.65 -7.82
N GLY A 54 -9.07 7.33 -8.98
CA GLY A 54 -9.51 6.77 -10.26
C GLY A 54 -8.51 5.80 -10.91
N GLN A 55 -7.25 5.83 -10.45
CA GLN A 55 -6.20 4.95 -10.90
C GLN A 55 -5.60 4.22 -9.69
N ALA A 56 -5.60 2.89 -9.73
CA ALA A 56 -4.91 2.10 -8.73
C ALA A 56 -3.42 2.47 -8.76
N ASN A 57 -2.94 3.05 -7.65
CA ASN A 57 -1.54 3.37 -7.47
C ASN A 57 -0.69 2.12 -7.16
N ALA A 58 -1.33 0.96 -7.01
CA ALA A 58 -0.70 -0.36 -6.90
C ALA A 58 -1.52 -1.43 -7.65
N SER A 59 -1.42 -1.48 -8.99
CA SER A 59 -1.63 -2.68 -9.86
C SER A 59 -1.33 -2.28 -11.32
N LYS A 60 -0.97 -3.16 -12.28
CA LYS A 60 -0.99 -4.63 -12.38
C LYS A 60 0.35 -5.31 -12.05
#